data_AF-A0A2H9QE90-F1
#
_entry.id   AF-A0A2H9QE90-F1
#
_cell.length_a   1.000
_cell.length_b   1.000
_cell.length_c   1.000
_cell.angle_alpha   90.00
_cell.angle_beta   90.00
_cell.angle_gamma   90.00
#
_symmetry.space_group_name_H-M   'P 1'
#
loop_
_entity.id
_entity.type
_entity.pdbx_description
1 polymer ?
#
loop_
_entity_poly.entity_id
_entity_poly.type
_entity_poly.pdbx_seq_one_letter_code
_entity_poly.pdbx_strand_id
1 'polypeptide(L)' 'MSINFISVFLVFTASFAVTFLVTPFIIKRMHLRGITGQDMNKFSKPQIAEMGGISVMFGFSMGIIIS' A
#
# COMPACT_ATOMS: atom_id res chain seq x y z
N MET A 1 -2.52 -9.75 -30.81
CA MET A 1 -2.77 -9.03 -29.55
C MET A 1 -1.61 -8.07 -29.34
N SER A 2 -1.74 -6.81 -29.78
CA SER A 2 -0.68 -5.82 -29.65
C SER A 2 -0.64 -5.33 -28.20
N ILE A 3 0.51 -5.42 -27.53
CA ILE A 3 0.68 -4.85 -26.18
C ILE A 3 0.78 -3.33 -26.33
N ASN A 4 -0.15 -2.62 -25.70
CA ASN A 4 -0.11 -1.16 -25.64
C ASN A 4 0.81 -0.74 -24.50
N PHE A 5 2.07 -0.41 -24.80
CA PHE A 5 3.06 0.00 -23.79
C PHE A 5 2.61 1.21 -22.96
N ILE A 6 1.83 2.12 -23.56
CA ILE A 6 1.25 3.28 -22.87
C ILE A 6 0.28 2.86 -21.77
N SER A 7 -0.61 1.89 -22.00
CA SER A 7 -1.57 1.46 -20.98
C SER A 7 -0.86 0.73 -19.84
N VAL A 8 0.12 -0.12 -20.15
CA VAL A 8 0.93 -0.81 -19.12
C VAL A 8 1.66 0.19 -18.24
N PHE A 9 2.28 1.21 -18.83
CA PHE A 9 2.95 2.26 -18.08
C PHE A 9 1.99 3.05 -17.19
N LEU A 10 0.79 3.34 -17.69
CA LEU A 10 -0.24 4.07 -16.95
C LEU A 10 -0.79 3.24 -15.78
N VAL A 11 -1.07 1.95 -15.97
CA VAL A 11 -1.49 1.02 -14.91
C VAL A 11 -0.42 0.91 -13.83
N PHE A 12 0.85 0.76 -14.22
CA PHE A 12 1.96 0.64 -13.27
C PHE A 12 2.11 1.90 -12.41
N THR A 13 2.19 3.07 -13.06
CA THR A 13 2.37 4.35 -12.38
C THR A 13 1.19 4.68 -11.47
N ALA A 14 -0.04 4.44 -11.92
CA ALA A 14 -1.24 4.67 -11.11
C ALA A 14 -1.31 3.73 -9.89
N SER A 15 -1.07 2.43 -10.08
CA SER A 15 -1.11 1.43 -8.99
C SER A 15 -0.02 1.72 -7.94
N PHE A 16 1.19 2.09 -8.39
CA PHE A 16 2.27 2.48 -7.50
C PHE A 16 1.95 3.77 -6.74
N ALA A 17 1.46 4.81 -7.43
CA ALA A 17 1.10 6.08 -6.81
C ALA A 17 0.00 5.91 -5.74
N VAL A 18 -1.05 5.12 -6.03
CA VAL A 18 -2.11 4.83 -5.06
C VAL A 18 -1.55 4.09 -3.85
N THR A 19 -0.78 3.02 -4.05
CA THR A 19 -0.18 2.26 -2.94
C THR A 19 0.72 3.16 -2.08
N PHE A 20 1.56 3.97 -2.71
CA PHE A 20 2.51 4.85 -2.04
C PHE A 20 1.81 5.94 -1.21
N LEU A 21 0.73 6.53 -1.72
CA LEU A 21 -0.03 7.57 -1.01
C LEU A 21 -0.94 7.00 0.09
N VAL A 22 -1.53 5.83 -0.14
CA VAL A 22 -2.44 5.18 0.81
C VAL A 22 -1.68 4.59 2.00
N THR A 23 -0.47 4.08 1.80
CA THR A 23 0.35 3.48 2.87
C THR A 23 0.56 4.40 4.08
N PRO A 24 1.09 5.64 3.96
CA PRO A 24 1.26 6.53 5.11
C PRO A 24 -0.07 6.95 5.75
N PHE A 25 -1.14 7.07 4.95
CA PHE A 25 -2.48 7.33 5.48
C PHE A 25 -2.96 6.18 6.38
N ILE A 26 -2.80 4.94 5.92
CA ILE A 26 -3.19 3.75 6.67
C ILE A 26 -2.34 3.57 7.93
N ILE A 27 -1.02 3.77 7.85
CA ILE A 27 -0.13 3.72 9.02
C ILE A 27 -0.61 4.67 10.12
N LYS A 28 -0.89 5.95 9.78
CA LYS A 28 -1.42 6.92 10.75
C LYS A 28 -2.74 6.47 11.35
N ARG A 29 -3.66 5.96 10.54
CA ARG A 29 -4.99 5.48 11.00
C ARG A 29 -4.90 4.26 11.90
N MET A 30 -3.92 3.39 11.68
CA MET A 30 -3.68 2.20 12.51
C MET A 30 -3.11 2.57 13.86
N HIS A 31 -2.14 3.48 13.90
CA HIS A 31 -1.65 4.06 15.16
C HIS A 31 -2.79 4.71 15.97
N LEU A 32 -3.65 5.50 15.32
CA LEU A 32 -4.79 6.15 15.99
C LEU A 32 -5.82 5.15 16.54
N ARG A 33 -5.94 3.96 15.96
CA ARG A 33 -6.88 2.91 16.38
C ARG A 33 -6.24 1.88 17.31
N GLY A 34 -4.96 2.03 17.66
CA GLY A 34 -4.23 1.04 18.46
C GLY A 34 -4.00 -0.29 17.74
N ILE A 35 -4.18 -0.36 16.42
CA ILE A 35 -3.95 -1.55 15.59
C ILE A 35 -2.44 -1.60 15.25
N THR A 36 -1.64 -1.81 16.28
CA THR A 36 -0.18 -1.75 16.20
C THR A 36 0.46 -2.86 17.01
N GLY A 37 1.44 -3.52 16.44
CA GLY A 37 2.22 -4.60 17.03
C GLY A 37 3.63 -4.16 17.37
N GLN A 38 4.26 -4.80 18.36
CA GLN A 38 5.67 -4.55 18.65
C GLN A 38 6.55 -5.22 17.58
N ASP A 39 7.50 -4.47 17.03
CA ASP A 39 8.53 -5.02 16.15
C ASP A 39 9.51 -5.88 16.96
N MET A 40 9.30 -7.20 16.93
CA MET A 40 10.11 -8.17 17.68
C MET A 40 11.58 -8.21 17.26
N ASN A 41 11.90 -7.72 16.07
CA ASN A 41 13.25 -7.76 15.51
C ASN A 41 14.12 -6.56 15.92
N LYS A 42 13.56 -5.59 16.67
CA LYS A 42 14.27 -4.39 17.13
C LYS A 42 14.36 -4.35 18.64
N PHE A 43 15.54 -4.00 19.17
CA PHE A 43 15.78 -3.87 20.62
C PHE A 43 14.81 -2.92 21.32
N SER A 44 14.44 -1.82 20.67
CA SER A 44 13.50 -0.82 21.19
C SER A 44 12.03 -1.25 21.13
N LYS A 45 11.72 -2.39 20.49
CA LYS A 45 10.37 -2.94 20.31
C LYS A 45 9.32 -1.87 19.95
N PRO A 46 9.58 -1.02 18.93
CA PRO A 46 8.67 0.05 18.58
C PRO A 46 7.32 -0.54 18.15
N GLN A 47 6.24 0.16 18.47
CA GLN A 47 4.93 -0.19 17.95
C GLN A 47 4.84 0.23 16.47
N ILE A 48 4.47 -0.70 15.60
CA ILE A 48 4.32 -0.52 14.16
C ILE A 48 2.92 -0.95 13.73
N ALA A 49 2.38 -0.33 12.68
CA ALA A 49 1.09 -0.74 12.11
C ALA A 49 1.17 -2.18 11.54
N GLU A 50 0.21 -3.03 11.90
CA GLU A 50 0.23 -4.45 11.50
C GLU A 50 -0.43 -4.72 10.14
N MET A 51 -1.47 -3.96 9.81
CA MET A 51 -2.35 -4.23 8.66
C MET A 51 -1.88 -3.50 7.37
N GLY A 52 -0.58 -3.54 7.08
CA GLY A 52 -0.01 -2.89 5.89
C GLY A 52 -0.55 -3.41 4.55
N GLY A 53 -0.95 -4.69 4.48
CA GLY A 53 -1.49 -5.30 3.26
C GLY A 53 -2.75 -4.63 2.70
N ILE A 54 -3.49 -3.87 3.52
CA ILE A 54 -4.66 -3.12 3.08
C ILE A 54 -4.27 -2.06 2.03
N SER A 55 -3.10 -1.41 2.15
CA SER A 55 -2.68 -0.42 1.14
C SER A 55 -2.39 -1.04 -0.22
N VAL A 56 -1.89 -2.28 -0.24
CA VAL A 56 -1.65 -3.04 -1.47
C VAL A 56 -2.96 -3.40 -2.17
N MET A 57 -4.00 -3.76 -1.41
CA MET A 57 -5.33 -4.03 -1.97
C MET A 57 -5.91 -2.82 -2.73
N PHE A 58 -5.69 -1.60 -2.23
CA PHE A 58 -6.10 -0.38 -2.94
C PHE A 58 -5.33 -0.20 -4.26
N GLY A 59 -4.02 -0.37 -4.24
CA GLY A 59 -3.19 -0.29 -5.45
C GLY A 59 -3.54 -1.35 -6.49
N PHE A 60 -3.74 -2.58 -6.06
CA PHE A 60 -4.14 -3.69 -6.92
C PHE A 60 -5.52 -3.48 -7.53
N SER A 61 -6.50 -3.05 -6.72
CA SER A 61 -7.85 -2.74 -7.21
C SER A 61 -7.81 -1.60 -8.24
N MET A 62 -7.00 -0.57 -8.01
CA MET A 62 -6.82 0.51 -8.98
C MET A 62 -6.22 0.00 -10.30
N GLY A 63 -5.22 -0.89 -10.23
CA GLY A 63 -4.63 -1.50 -11.39
C GLY A 63 -5.65 -2.26 -12.25
N ILE A 64 -6.54 -3.04 -11.61
CA ILE A 64 -7.62 -3.77 -12.30
C ILE A 64 -8.64 -2.81 -12.93
N ILE A 65 -8.95 -1.69 -12.28
CA ILE A 65 -9.92 -0.72 -12.80
C ILE A 65 -9.37 -0.01 -14.06
N ILE A 66 -8.06 0.18 -14.15
CA ILE A 66 -7.40 0.89 -15.26
C ILE A 66 -7.02 -0.06 -16.40
N SER A 67 -6.72 -1.33 -16.11
CA SER A 67 -6.26 -2.34 -17.08
C SER A 67 -7.31 -2.68 -18.12
#